data_AF-A0A3N5KZM9-F1
#
_entry.id   AF-A0A3N5KZM9-F1
#
_cell.length_a   1.000
_cell.length_b   1.000
_cell.length_c   1.000
_cell.angle_alpha   90.00
_cell.angle_beta   90.00
_cell.angle_gamma   90.00
#
_symmetry.space_group_name_H-M   'P 1'
#
loop_
_entity.id
_entity.type
_entity.pdbx_description
1 polymer ?
#
loop_
_entity_poly.entity_id
_entity_poly.type
_entity_poly.pdbx_seq_one_letter_code
_entity_poly.pdbx_strand_id
1 'polypeptide(L)'
;MNETIRIRIQIDGVSRPLEDLSQDGVILSGESSALPRGLAISLQPGNPITEFRLRRVRTIQDWEPGVFRFSVALENGALVCRGIDSLSLPFGGYRLRVMISDLKPLRQPLDIDVPDNGTAEVVTEFRTDPRVV
;
A
#
# COMPACT_ATOMS: atom_id res chain seq x y z
N MET A 1 6.08 -3.41 18.22
CA MET A 1 6.12 -3.40 16.75
C MET A 1 4.80 -2.77 16.32
N ASN A 2 4.88 -1.53 15.82
CA ASN A 2 3.75 -0.70 15.38
C ASN A 2 4.03 -0.15 13.97
N GLU A 3 4.80 -0.91 13.20
CA GLU A 3 5.23 -0.58 11.86
C GLU A 3 4.01 -0.32 10.98
N THR A 4 4.04 0.81 10.30
CA THR A 4 2.92 1.29 9.48
C THR A 4 3.46 1.81 8.15
N ILE A 5 2.73 1.57 7.07
CA ILE A 5 2.99 2.19 5.77
C ILE A 5 1.79 3.07 5.43
N ARG A 6 2.00 4.39 5.34
CA ARG A 6 0.98 5.36 4.93
C ARG A 6 1.22 5.78 3.49
N ILE A 7 0.24 5.56 2.64
CA ILE A 7 0.30 5.78 1.20
C ILE A 7 -0.67 6.90 0.83
N ARG A 8 -0.13 8.01 0.33
CA ARG A 8 -0.88 9.10 -0.31
C ARG A 8 -0.89 8.91 -1.81
N ILE A 9 -1.96 9.37 -2.45
CA ILE A 9 -2.15 9.25 -3.90
C ILE A 9 -2.06 10.63 -4.54
N GLN A 10 -1.30 10.73 -5.62
CA GLN A 10 -1.17 11.90 -6.45
C GLN A 10 -1.51 11.53 -7.89
N ILE A 11 -2.41 12.28 -8.52
CA ILE A 11 -2.84 12.05 -9.91
C ILE A 11 -2.54 13.32 -10.70
N ASP A 12 -1.77 13.18 -11.78
CA ASP A 12 -1.39 14.29 -12.67
C ASP A 12 -0.74 15.46 -11.91
N GLY A 13 0.05 15.15 -10.88
CA GLY A 13 0.72 16.14 -10.05
C GLY A 13 -0.16 16.74 -8.93
N VAL A 14 -1.43 16.37 -8.83
CA VAL A 14 -2.37 16.88 -7.81
C VAL A 14 -2.62 15.83 -6.74
N SER A 15 -2.53 16.22 -5.47
CA SER A 15 -2.89 15.34 -4.35
C SER A 15 -4.38 15.00 -4.42
N ARG A 16 -4.70 13.70 -4.43
CA ARG A 16 -6.06 13.17 -4.46
C ARG A 16 -6.25 12.28 -3.24
N PRO A 17 -6.62 12.86 -2.07
CA PRO A 17 -6.94 12.06 -0.90
C PRO A 17 -8.06 11.08 -1.21
N LEU A 18 -8.04 9.95 -0.51
CA LEU A 18 -9.13 8.99 -0.55
C LEU A 18 -10.33 9.46 0.26
N GLU A 19 -11.51 9.33 -0.30
CA GLU A 19 -12.78 9.61 0.38
C GLU A 19 -13.39 8.35 0.96
N ASP A 20 -13.28 7.22 0.24
CA ASP A 20 -13.83 5.94 0.68
C ASP A 20 -12.93 4.75 0.29
N LEU A 21 -13.03 3.68 1.07
CA LEU A 21 -12.38 2.39 0.83
C LEU A 21 -13.37 1.28 1.18
N SER A 22 -13.71 0.46 0.18
CA SER A 22 -14.60 -0.69 0.32
C SER A 22 -13.99 -1.94 -0.30
N GLN A 23 -14.71 -3.06 -0.27
CA GLN A 23 -14.28 -4.29 -0.96
C GLN A 23 -14.23 -4.11 -2.49
N ASP A 24 -15.01 -3.18 -3.03
CA ASP A 24 -15.07 -2.90 -4.46
C ASP A 24 -13.94 -1.98 -4.94
N GLY A 25 -13.25 -1.30 -4.01
CA GLY A 25 -12.09 -0.47 -4.31
C GLY A 25 -12.04 0.84 -3.53
N VAL A 26 -11.57 1.89 -4.20
CA VAL A 26 -11.36 3.22 -3.62
C VAL A 26 -12.10 4.31 -4.39
N ILE A 27 -12.55 5.32 -3.66
CA ILE A 27 -13.08 6.57 -4.24
C ILE A 27 -12.10 7.70 -3.89
N LEU A 28 -11.70 8.47 -4.90
CA LEU A 28 -10.77 9.58 -4.75
C LEU A 28 -11.52 10.91 -4.65
N SER A 29 -10.92 11.88 -3.98
CA SER A 29 -11.56 13.16 -3.78
C SER A 29 -11.71 13.97 -5.06
N GLY A 30 -12.87 14.59 -5.22
CA GLY A 30 -13.17 15.44 -6.37
C GLY A 30 -13.34 14.67 -7.68
N GLU A 31 -13.67 13.38 -7.58
CA GLU A 31 -14.21 12.62 -8.71
C GLU A 31 -15.69 12.96 -8.90
N SER A 32 -16.13 13.04 -10.15
CA SER A 32 -17.55 13.25 -10.49
C SER A 32 -18.37 11.95 -10.40
N SER A 33 -17.70 10.80 -10.46
CA SER A 33 -18.30 9.48 -10.36
C SER A 33 -18.10 8.93 -8.94
N ALA A 34 -19.17 8.39 -8.36
CA ALA A 34 -19.14 7.71 -7.06
C ALA A 34 -18.83 6.20 -7.19
N LEU A 35 -18.42 5.72 -8.36
CA LEU A 35 -18.09 4.31 -8.56
C LEU A 35 -16.68 4.00 -8.04
N PRO A 36 -16.51 3.02 -7.13
CA PRO A 36 -15.19 2.63 -6.65
C PRO A 36 -14.29 2.13 -7.78
N ARG A 37 -13.02 2.56 -7.75
CA ARG A 37 -11.96 2.03 -8.61
C ARG A 37 -11.27 0.86 -7.93
N GLY A 38 -11.14 -0.27 -8.62
CA GLY A 38 -10.42 -1.43 -8.08
C GLY A 38 -8.99 -1.06 -7.66
N LEU A 39 -8.62 -1.46 -6.45
CA LEU A 39 -7.31 -1.20 -5.83
C LEU A 39 -6.57 -2.52 -5.63
N ALA A 40 -5.28 -2.55 -5.97
CA ALA A 40 -4.39 -3.65 -5.63
C ALA A 40 -3.07 -3.12 -5.08
N ILE A 41 -2.64 -3.67 -3.94
CA ILE A 41 -1.37 -3.37 -3.29
C ILE A 41 -0.52 -4.62 -3.29
N SER A 42 0.72 -4.49 -3.76
CA SER A 42 1.75 -5.52 -3.69
C SER A 42 2.90 -5.02 -2.85
N LEU A 43 3.25 -5.77 -1.81
CA LEU A 43 4.37 -5.51 -0.93
C LEU A 43 5.33 -6.70 -0.95
N GLN A 44 6.60 -6.44 -1.28
CA GLN A 44 7.64 -7.47 -1.36
C GLN A 44 8.86 -7.06 -0.54
N PRO A 45 9.66 -8.00 -0.01
CA PRO A 45 10.93 -7.65 0.63
C PRO A 45 11.86 -6.96 -0.37
N GLY A 46 12.43 -5.82 0.03
CA GLY A 46 13.38 -5.06 -0.78
C GLY A 46 14.82 -5.53 -0.63
N ASN A 47 15.13 -6.29 0.42
CA ASN A 47 16.46 -6.81 0.70
C ASN A 47 16.42 -8.15 1.48
N PRO A 48 17.55 -8.88 1.56
CA PRO A 48 17.62 -10.19 2.23
C PRO A 48 17.30 -10.16 3.73
N ILE A 49 17.55 -9.03 4.41
CA ILE A 49 17.27 -8.89 5.85
C ILE A 49 15.77 -8.85 6.08
N THR A 50 15.04 -8.03 5.31
CA THR A 50 13.58 -7.98 5.35
C THR A 50 12.97 -9.33 4.97
N GLU A 51 13.51 -9.99 3.94
CA GLU A 51 13.05 -11.32 3.54
C GLU A 51 13.18 -12.34 4.67
N PHE A 52 14.33 -12.36 5.36
CA PHE A 52 14.55 -13.23 6.52
C PHE A 52 13.56 -12.95 7.65
N ARG A 53 13.30 -11.67 7.97
CA ARG A 53 12.34 -11.28 9.02
C ARG A 53 10.93 -11.70 8.66
N LEU A 54 10.49 -11.43 7.43
CA LEU A 54 9.20 -11.88 6.92
C LEU A 54 9.06 -13.40 6.99
N ARG A 55 10.08 -14.15 6.59
CA ARG A 55 10.09 -15.62 6.71
C ARG A 55 9.89 -16.07 8.17
N ARG A 56 10.53 -15.39 9.13
CA ARG A 56 10.38 -15.68 10.55
C ARG A 56 8.98 -15.37 11.08
N VAL A 57 8.42 -14.22 10.71
CA VAL A 57 7.02 -13.86 11.03
C VAL A 57 6.08 -14.95 10.52
N ARG A 58 6.24 -15.37 9.27
CA ARG A 58 5.46 -16.44 8.66
C ARG A 58 5.52 -17.74 9.47
N THR A 59 6.71 -18.16 9.90
CA THR A 59 6.88 -19.37 10.74
C THR A 59 6.20 -19.23 12.10
N ILE A 60 6.28 -18.05 12.73
CA ILE A 60 5.65 -17.80 14.04
C ILE A 60 4.11 -17.81 13.91
N GLN A 61 3.59 -17.27 12.81
CA GLN A 61 2.16 -17.09 12.58
C GLN A 61 1.50 -18.29 11.86
N ASP A 62 2.26 -19.34 11.58
CA ASP A 62 1.81 -20.53 10.85
C ASP A 62 1.14 -20.21 9.49
N TRP A 63 1.71 -19.26 8.75
CA TRP A 63 1.23 -18.88 7.42
C TRP A 63 1.88 -19.72 6.32
N GLU A 64 1.11 -19.97 5.25
CA GLU A 64 1.60 -20.71 4.08
C GLU A 64 2.81 -20.03 3.42
N PRO A 65 3.74 -20.82 2.82
CA PRO A 65 4.88 -20.27 2.09
C PRO A 65 4.46 -19.23 1.04
N GLY A 66 5.09 -18.05 1.10
CA GLY A 66 4.80 -16.93 0.18
C GLY A 66 3.60 -16.06 0.58
N VAL A 67 2.86 -16.43 1.63
CA VAL A 67 1.74 -15.63 2.14
C VAL A 67 2.22 -14.63 3.19
N PHE A 68 1.82 -13.37 3.01
CA PHE A 68 1.96 -12.31 3.99
C PHE A 68 0.63 -11.60 4.14
N ARG A 69 0.15 -11.50 5.38
CA ARG A 69 -1.15 -10.88 5.67
C ARG A 69 -0.94 -9.50 6.26
N PHE A 70 -1.60 -8.52 5.67
CA PHE A 70 -1.64 -7.15 6.16
C PHE A 70 -3.08 -6.65 6.14
N SER A 71 -3.39 -5.73 7.05
CA SER A 71 -4.61 -4.95 7.04
C SER A 71 -4.41 -3.68 6.23
N VAL A 72 -5.46 -3.26 5.52
CA VAL A 72 -5.49 -1.99 4.79
C VAL A 72 -6.70 -1.21 5.30
N ALA A 73 -6.48 0.03 5.69
CA ALA A 73 -7.54 0.93 6.17
C ALA A 73 -7.39 2.31 5.54
N LEU A 74 -8.48 3.09 5.54
CA LEU A 74 -8.47 4.50 5.18
C LEU A 74 -8.32 5.35 6.45
N GLU A 75 -7.28 6.19 6.51
CA GLU A 75 -7.09 7.15 7.60
C GLU A 75 -6.66 8.51 7.04
N ASN A 76 -7.41 9.57 7.37
CA ASN A 76 -7.09 10.95 7.00
C ASN A 76 -6.77 11.12 5.50
N GLY A 77 -7.53 10.45 4.63
CA GLY A 77 -7.35 10.52 3.18
C GLY A 77 -6.18 9.70 2.60
N ALA A 78 -5.56 8.82 3.40
CA ALA A 78 -4.48 7.94 2.97
C ALA A 78 -4.79 6.47 3.22
N LEU A 79 -4.25 5.58 2.38
CA LEU A 79 -4.24 4.14 2.68
C LEU A 79 -3.18 3.87 3.73
N VAL A 80 -3.59 3.18 4.79
CA VAL A 80 -2.70 2.77 5.86
C VAL A 80 -2.62 1.25 5.87
N CYS A 81 -1.43 0.73 5.57
CA CYS A 81 -1.14 -0.69 5.62
C CYS A 81 -0.43 -1.02 6.94
N ARG A 82 -0.91 -2.04 7.64
CA ARG A 82 -0.30 -2.57 8.87
C ARG A 82 -0.27 -4.08 8.83
N GLY A 83 0.54 -4.71 9.67
CA GLY A 83 0.39 -6.14 9.93
C GLY A 83 -1.03 -6.48 10.39
N ILE A 84 -1.47 -7.73 10.24
CA ILE A 84 -2.75 -8.16 10.83
C ILE A 84 -2.71 -8.16 12.37
N ASP A 85 -1.51 -8.17 12.94
CA ASP A 85 -1.23 -7.92 14.34
C ASP A 85 0.08 -7.12 14.48
N SER A 86 0.45 -6.83 15.73
CA SER A 86 1.66 -6.08 16.05
C SER A 86 2.95 -6.76 15.63
N LEU A 87 2.99 -8.06 15.31
CA LEU A 87 4.22 -8.79 14.95
C LEU A 87 4.28 -9.15 13.46
N SER A 88 3.23 -8.83 12.71
CA SER A 88 3.01 -9.30 11.34
C SER A 88 3.72 -8.48 10.26
N LEU A 89 4.12 -7.24 10.56
CA LEU A 89 4.85 -6.37 9.64
C LEU A 89 6.18 -5.94 10.28
N PRO A 90 7.31 -6.57 9.94
CA PRO A 90 8.60 -6.19 10.50
C PRO A 90 9.13 -4.89 9.85
N PHE A 91 9.96 -4.16 10.57
CA PHE A 91 10.69 -3.02 10.01
C PHE A 91 11.71 -3.47 8.95
N GLY A 92 12.11 -2.55 8.07
CA GLY A 92 13.11 -2.75 7.02
C GLY A 92 12.67 -2.28 5.63
N GLY A 93 13.48 -2.61 4.63
CA GLY A 93 13.26 -2.21 3.25
C GLY A 93 12.28 -3.09 2.48
N TYR A 94 11.31 -2.48 1.81
CA TYR A 94 10.28 -3.13 0.99
C TYR A 94 10.19 -2.52 -0.41
N ARG A 95 9.68 -3.30 -1.35
CA ARG A 95 9.22 -2.84 -2.67
C ARG A 95 7.71 -2.78 -2.67
N LEU A 96 7.17 -1.57 -2.77
CA LEU A 96 5.74 -1.30 -2.83
C LEU A 96 5.30 -1.05 -4.27
N ARG A 97 4.20 -1.69 -4.68
CA ARG A 97 3.46 -1.36 -5.89
C ARG A 97 2.00 -1.15 -5.53
N VAL A 98 1.41 -0.08 -6.04
CA VAL A 98 0.00 0.28 -5.90
C VAL A 98 -0.60 0.45 -7.28
N MET A 99 -1.66 -0.29 -7.56
CA MET A 99 -2.39 -0.26 -8.81
C MET A 99 -3.81 0.19 -8.52
N ILE A 100 -4.30 1.16 -9.28
CA ILE A 100 -5.67 1.65 -9.21
C ILE A 100 -6.23 1.55 -10.62
N SER A 101 -7.44 1.03 -10.74
CA SER A 101 -8.10 0.84 -12.04
C SER A 101 -8.23 2.16 -12.79
N ASP A 102 -8.00 2.08 -14.10
CA ASP A 102 -8.07 3.21 -15.04
C ASP A 102 -7.08 4.35 -14.76
N LEU A 103 -6.07 4.09 -13.92
CA LEU A 103 -4.94 4.98 -13.67
C LEU A 103 -3.63 4.29 -14.05
N LYS A 104 -2.74 5.05 -14.69
CA LYS A 104 -1.41 4.57 -15.06
C LYS A 104 -0.43 4.89 -13.93
N PRO A 105 0.15 3.90 -13.23
CA PRO A 105 1.15 4.14 -12.19
C PRO A 105 2.42 4.74 -12.79
N LEU A 106 3.00 5.71 -12.10
CA LEU A 106 4.27 6.35 -12.43
C LEU A 106 5.31 5.98 -11.36
N ARG A 107 6.56 5.76 -11.79
CA ARG A 107 7.72 5.56 -10.89
C ARG A 107 7.53 4.42 -9.89
N GLN A 108 6.96 3.30 -10.33
CA GLN A 108 6.77 2.09 -9.51
C GLN A 108 7.57 0.90 -10.06
N PRO A 109 7.99 -0.07 -9.21
CA PRO A 109 7.79 -0.13 -7.77
C PRO A 109 8.59 0.95 -7.00
N LEU A 110 8.12 1.29 -5.80
CA LEU A 110 8.77 2.20 -4.88
C LEU A 110 9.57 1.39 -3.86
N ASP A 111 10.86 1.69 -3.71
CA ASP A 111 11.64 1.21 -2.57
C ASP A 111 11.33 2.07 -1.35
N ILE A 112 10.83 1.45 -0.28
CA ILE A 112 10.42 2.12 0.96
C ILE A 112 11.17 1.49 2.13
N ASP A 113 11.57 2.29 3.11
CA ASP A 113 12.13 1.81 4.36
C ASP A 113 11.12 2.04 5.48
N VAL A 114 10.71 0.95 6.12
CA VAL A 114 9.79 0.97 7.26
C VAL A 114 10.63 1.05 8.53
N PRO A 115 10.59 2.17 9.28
CA PRO A 115 11.38 2.31 10.49
C PRO A 115 10.85 1.42 11.61
N ASP A 116 11.75 1.03 12.52
CA ASP A 116 11.39 0.31 13.73
C ASP A 116 10.41 1.14 14.57
N ASN A 117 9.27 0.55 14.93
CA ASN A 117 8.19 1.16 15.69
C ASN A 117 7.72 2.52 15.12
N GLY A 118 7.72 2.68 13.79
CA GLY A 118 7.37 3.93 13.13
C GLY A 118 6.53 3.78 11.86
N THR A 119 6.38 4.89 11.14
CA THR A 119 5.57 4.96 9.92
C THR A 119 6.44 5.34 8.72
N ALA A 120 6.36 4.55 7.66
CA ALA A 120 6.85 4.94 6.33
C ALA A 120 5.78 5.77 5.62
N GLU A 121 6.11 7.01 5.28
CA GLU A 121 5.25 7.90 4.50
C GLU A 121 5.63 7.81 3.02
N VAL A 122 4.66 7.44 2.18
CA VAL A 122 4.90 7.17 0.76
C VAL A 122 3.88 7.95 -0.07
N VAL A 123 4.35 8.55 -1.16
CA VAL A 123 3.48 9.17 -2.17
C VAL A 123 3.56 8.32 -3.44
N THR A 124 2.40 7.89 -3.91
CA THR A 124 2.27 7.14 -5.18
C THR A 124 1.73 8.06 -6.25
N GLU A 125 2.43 8.10 -7.38
CA GLU A 125 2.10 8.98 -8.50
C GLU A 125 1.37 8.18 -9.59
N PHE A 126 0.33 8.77 -10.15
CA PHE A 126 -0.46 8.22 -11.23
C PHE A 126 -0.72 9.28 -12.31
N ARG A 127 -1.04 8.81 -13.50
CA ARG A 127 -1.57 9.60 -14.61
C ARG A 127 -2.95 9.08 -14.99
N THR A 128 -3.88 9.97 -15.31
CA THR A 128 -5.16 9.57 -15.92
C THR A 128 -4.91 8.86 -17.26
N ASP A 129 -5.55 7.71 -17.50
CA ASP A 129 -5.45 7.03 -18.79
C ASP A 129 -6.60 7.50 -19.72
N PRO A 130 -6.32 8.30 -20.76
CA PRO A 130 -7.36 8.82 -21.65
C PRO A 130 -8.02 7.75 -22.54
N ARG A 131 -7.56 6.49 -22.49
CA ARG A 131 -8.12 5.40 -23.30
C ARG A 131 -9.28 4.65 -22.63
N VAL A 132 -9.61 5.00 -21.39
CA VAL A 132 -10.62 4.31 -20.57
C VAL A 132 -11.85 5.20 -20.31
N VAL A 133 -11.99 6.31 -21.04
CA VAL A 133 -13.16 7.20 -21.04
C VAL A 133 -14.03 6.92 -22.26
#